data_AF-A0AAD8LLF8-F1
#
_entry.id   AF-A0AAD8LLF8-F1
#
_cell.length_a   1.000
_cell.length_b   1.000
_cell.length_c   1.000
_cell.angle_alpha   90.00
_cell.angle_beta   90.00
_cell.angle_gamma   90.00
#
_symmetry.space_group_name_H-M   'P 1'
#
loop_
_entity.id
_entity.type
_entity.pdbx_description
1 polymer ?
#
loop_
_entity_poly.entity_id
_entity_poly.type
_entity_poly.pdbx_seq_one_letter_code
_entity_poly.pdbx_strand_id
1 'polypeptide(L)'
;MGIFDKICCSCCSGSTVDHNDAPPAHLVRVQTVKPVPVEEEVKDEQEVEAVLEDVITEDVEDEVEEVEKHTPINKRPLKECKLKPHRRKIHLTGAAAAVPPCPTEECIGNIPHVGSSKVTLGDGAYLVYSLENGGSLNIVFSRTAPTDLRGVLAYIKPGTEFSPYYYTDHDGHKAAATNLESALQSEYASDRKVFYDAWSKFLKLAPPYNGEVYLLEGAGMSPPPRVQVLLYKEGAITCAESLKAIDLTNYTVVGILHHSLDYYKLADDSKDRMAFTQTCEEFGAALVI
;
A
#
# COMPACT_ATOMS: atom_id res chain seq x y z
N MET A 1 -66.55 -22.48 -12.56
CA MET A 1 -65.24 -21.88 -12.89
C MET A 1 -64.30 -22.22 -11.75
N GLY A 2 -63.16 -22.86 -12.01
CA GLY A 2 -62.24 -23.34 -10.96
C GLY A 2 -61.37 -24.48 -11.46
N ILE A 3 -60.07 -24.20 -11.62
CA ILE A 3 -58.98 -25.07 -12.12
C ILE A 3 -57.68 -24.32 -11.74
N PHE A 4 -56.59 -24.89 -11.22
CA PHE A 4 -56.18 -26.28 -10.91
C PHE A 4 -55.82 -26.37 -9.40
N ASP A 5 -56.15 -27.43 -8.65
CA ASP A 5 -55.41 -28.70 -8.48
C ASP A 5 -53.96 -28.55 -7.96
N LYS A 6 -53.68 -28.97 -6.71
CA LYS A 6 -53.17 -30.30 -6.24
C LYS A 6 -51.71 -30.56 -6.65
N ILE A 7 -50.81 -30.95 -5.73
CA ILE A 7 -50.58 -32.33 -5.22
C ILE A 7 -50.06 -32.32 -3.76
N CYS A 8 -50.06 -33.49 -3.08
CA CYS A 8 -49.93 -33.67 -1.62
C CYS A 8 -48.59 -34.32 -1.15
N CYS A 9 -48.56 -34.72 0.14
CA CYS A 9 -47.53 -35.47 0.90
C CYS A 9 -46.38 -34.60 1.49
N SER A 10 -46.01 -34.64 2.77
CA SER A 10 -45.87 -35.71 3.82
C SER A 10 -44.59 -36.55 3.67
N CYS A 11 -43.87 -36.93 4.73
CA CYS A 11 -44.27 -37.07 6.16
C CYS A 11 -43.24 -36.49 7.16
N CYS A 12 -43.69 -36.25 8.39
CA CYS A 12 -42.82 -36.06 9.57
C CYS A 12 -42.91 -37.28 10.52
N SER A 13 -41.82 -37.65 11.18
CA SER A 13 -41.72 -38.46 12.42
C SER A 13 -40.24 -38.53 12.86
N GLY A 14 -39.86 -38.45 14.14
CA GLY A 14 -40.64 -38.09 15.33
C GLY A 14 -39.80 -38.07 16.61
N SER A 15 -40.13 -37.14 17.52
CA SER A 15 -40.00 -37.16 19.00
C SER A 15 -39.18 -38.26 19.72
N THR A 16 -38.27 -37.85 20.61
CA THR A 16 -38.42 -38.03 22.09
C THR A 16 -37.52 -37.09 22.90
N VAL A 17 -37.88 -36.88 24.19
CA VAL A 17 -37.16 -36.11 25.24
C VAL A 17 -35.98 -36.95 25.82
N ASP A 18 -35.11 -36.51 26.74
CA ASP A 18 -35.33 -35.80 28.02
C ASP A 18 -34.13 -34.97 28.55
N HIS A 19 -34.35 -34.19 29.62
CA HIS A 19 -33.32 -33.43 30.35
C HIS A 19 -32.51 -34.30 31.34
N ASN A 20 -31.26 -33.92 31.66
CA ASN A 20 -30.83 -33.85 33.08
C ASN A 20 -29.56 -33.00 33.38
N ASP A 21 -29.61 -32.34 34.54
CA ASP A 21 -28.58 -31.88 35.49
C ASP A 21 -27.11 -31.56 35.12
N ALA A 22 -26.79 -30.26 35.29
CA ALA A 22 -25.70 -29.68 36.12
C ALA A 22 -24.20 -29.73 35.68
N PRO A 23 -23.35 -28.77 36.14
CA PRO A 23 -22.00 -28.55 35.60
C PRO A 23 -20.82 -28.77 36.58
N PRO A 24 -19.62 -29.01 36.03
CA PRO A 24 -18.36 -28.51 36.59
C PRO A 24 -17.43 -27.91 35.50
N ALA A 25 -16.35 -27.17 35.78
CA ALA A 25 -15.94 -26.33 36.91
C ALA A 25 -14.66 -25.55 36.50
N HIS A 26 -14.17 -24.62 37.33
CA HIS A 26 -12.89 -23.94 37.14
C HIS A 26 -11.70 -24.91 36.95
N LEU A 27 -10.77 -24.57 36.05
CA LEU A 27 -9.34 -24.76 36.29
C LEU A 27 -8.56 -23.49 35.93
N VAL A 28 -8.13 -22.78 36.96
CA VAL A 28 -7.10 -21.73 36.87
C VAL A 28 -5.73 -22.42 36.85
N ARG A 29 -4.81 -21.99 35.97
CA ARG A 29 -3.41 -22.38 36.06
C ARG A 29 -2.49 -21.16 36.17
N VAL A 30 -2.40 -20.63 37.38
CA VAL A 30 -1.30 -19.76 37.81
C VAL A 30 -0.27 -20.63 38.52
N GLN A 31 0.99 -20.56 38.10
CA GLN A 31 2.13 -20.96 38.94
C GLN A 31 3.26 -19.95 38.77
N THR A 32 3.52 -19.21 39.85
CA THR A 32 4.58 -18.22 39.99
C THR A 32 5.55 -18.65 41.09
N VAL A 33 6.84 -18.80 40.79
CA VAL A 33 8.05 -18.49 41.63
C VAL A 33 9.22 -18.44 40.60
N LYS A 34 10.03 -17.40 40.37
CA LYS A 34 10.84 -16.42 41.17
C LYS A 34 12.21 -16.97 41.69
N PRO A 35 13.26 -16.13 41.86
CA PRO A 35 14.57 -16.37 41.20
C PRO A 35 15.79 -16.31 42.17
N VAL A 36 16.94 -15.72 41.75
CA VAL A 36 18.16 -15.27 42.53
C VAL A 36 19.33 -16.29 42.56
N PRO A 37 20.65 -15.93 42.46
CA PRO A 37 21.38 -14.91 41.63
C PRO A 37 22.87 -15.31 41.21
N VAL A 38 23.75 -14.34 40.86
CA VAL A 38 25.26 -14.30 41.11
C VAL A 38 26.18 -15.25 40.30
N GLU A 39 27.39 -14.93 39.78
CA GLU A 39 28.22 -13.68 39.64
C GLU A 39 29.23 -13.75 38.44
N GLU A 40 30.27 -12.90 38.40
CA GLU A 40 31.27 -12.63 37.31
C GLU A 40 32.36 -13.75 37.16
N GLU A 41 33.21 -13.87 36.11
CA GLU A 41 34.32 -13.04 35.53
C GLU A 41 34.59 -13.50 34.05
N VAL A 42 34.91 -12.71 32.99
CA VAL A 42 36.02 -11.77 32.62
C VAL A 42 37.22 -12.40 31.84
N LYS A 43 37.62 -11.74 30.73
CA LYS A 43 38.75 -11.96 29.75
C LYS A 43 38.58 -13.08 28.69
N ASP A 44 38.67 -12.84 27.37
CA ASP A 44 39.71 -12.21 26.46
C ASP A 44 40.76 -13.26 25.98
N GLU A 45 41.50 -13.19 24.85
CA GLU A 45 41.92 -12.11 23.92
C GLU A 45 41.68 -12.48 22.39
N GLN A 46 42.66 -12.39 21.46
CA GLN A 46 42.53 -12.65 19.99
C GLN A 46 43.81 -13.28 19.34
N GLU A 47 43.66 -14.01 18.22
CA GLU A 47 44.55 -14.11 17.00
C GLU A 47 43.93 -15.19 16.06
N VAL A 48 43.69 -15.05 14.75
CA VAL A 48 44.41 -14.50 13.57
C VAL A 48 45.48 -15.43 12.99
N GLU A 49 45.14 -16.14 11.90
CA GLU A 49 46.05 -16.35 10.75
C GLU A 49 45.25 -16.65 9.47
N ALA A 50 45.85 -16.43 8.30
CA ALA A 50 45.24 -16.65 6.97
C ALA A 50 46.30 -17.07 5.95
N VAL A 51 45.93 -17.97 5.01
CA VAL A 51 46.78 -18.38 3.87
C VAL A 51 45.92 -18.48 2.61
N LEU A 52 46.53 -18.13 1.47
CA LEU A 52 45.93 -17.93 0.14
C LEU A 52 46.26 -19.08 -0.84
N GLU A 53 45.42 -19.25 -1.88
CA GLU A 53 45.74 -19.43 -3.34
C GLU A 53 46.76 -20.51 -3.83
N ASP A 54 46.73 -21.06 -5.07
CA ASP A 54 45.74 -21.13 -6.18
C ASP A 54 45.70 -22.59 -6.77
N VAL A 55 46.05 -23.07 -8.00
CA VAL A 55 46.53 -22.50 -9.29
C VAL A 55 46.38 -23.50 -10.47
N ILE A 56 45.84 -23.08 -11.66
CA ILE A 56 46.02 -23.68 -13.03
C ILE A 56 45.45 -25.13 -13.27
N THR A 57 45.17 -25.73 -14.46
CA THR A 57 45.33 -25.54 -15.94
C THR A 57 44.00 -25.89 -16.67
N GLU A 58 43.55 -25.19 -17.74
CA GLU A 58 43.80 -25.33 -19.22
C GLU A 58 43.06 -26.47 -20.00
N ASP A 59 42.82 -26.18 -21.28
CA ASP A 59 41.90 -26.81 -22.24
C ASP A 59 42.42 -28.05 -23.00
N VAL A 60 41.51 -28.85 -23.58
CA VAL A 60 41.73 -29.75 -24.74
C VAL A 60 40.45 -29.82 -25.61
N GLU A 61 40.59 -29.77 -26.94
CA GLU A 61 39.50 -29.89 -27.94
C GLU A 61 39.45 -31.30 -28.60
N ASP A 62 38.72 -31.46 -29.71
CA ASP A 62 38.62 -32.65 -30.61
C ASP A 62 37.93 -33.94 -30.08
N GLU A 63 37.13 -34.71 -30.84
CA GLU A 63 36.36 -34.43 -32.07
C GLU A 63 35.16 -35.44 -32.19
N VAL A 64 34.44 -35.42 -33.32
CA VAL A 64 33.28 -36.25 -33.82
C VAL A 64 33.14 -37.73 -33.37
N GLU A 65 31.95 -38.39 -33.32
CA GLU A 65 30.94 -38.59 -34.40
C GLU A 65 29.46 -38.88 -33.98
N GLU A 66 28.56 -38.52 -34.91
CA GLU A 66 27.29 -39.17 -35.36
C GLU A 66 26.07 -39.54 -34.43
N VAL A 67 24.97 -38.81 -34.69
CA VAL A 67 23.60 -39.29 -35.05
C VAL A 67 22.76 -40.17 -34.09
N GLU A 68 21.69 -39.56 -33.53
CA GLU A 68 20.37 -40.22 -33.28
C GLU A 68 19.18 -39.27 -33.61
N LYS A 69 18.78 -39.25 -34.89
CA LYS A 69 17.38 -39.14 -35.39
C LYS A 69 16.43 -38.11 -34.74
N HIS A 70 16.40 -36.88 -35.26
CA HIS A 70 15.26 -35.97 -35.05
C HIS A 70 13.93 -36.56 -35.57
N THR A 71 12.85 -36.44 -34.78
CA THR A 71 11.49 -36.72 -35.25
C THR A 71 10.95 -35.57 -36.11
N PRO A 72 10.21 -35.85 -37.21
CA PRO A 72 9.70 -34.81 -38.09
C PRO A 72 8.54 -34.04 -37.45
N ILE A 73 8.83 -32.85 -36.90
CA ILE A 73 7.81 -31.94 -36.37
C ILE A 73 6.87 -31.54 -37.50
N ASN A 74 5.63 -32.02 -37.40
CA ASN A 74 4.59 -31.84 -38.39
C ASN A 74 4.13 -30.37 -38.41
N LYS A 75 4.73 -29.54 -39.28
CA LYS A 75 4.44 -28.11 -39.45
C LYS A 75 3.04 -27.89 -40.05
N ARG A 76 2.00 -28.14 -39.24
CA ARG A 76 0.64 -27.67 -39.50
C ARG A 76 0.70 -26.13 -39.54
N PRO A 77 0.27 -25.46 -40.62
CA PRO A 77 0.27 -24.01 -40.65
C PRO A 77 -0.68 -23.49 -39.57
N LEU A 78 -0.18 -22.60 -38.71
CA LEU A 78 -0.99 -21.85 -37.77
C LEU A 78 -2.02 -21.06 -38.58
N LYS A 79 -3.30 -21.45 -38.49
CA LYS A 79 -4.39 -20.65 -39.03
C LYS A 79 -4.31 -19.26 -38.40
N GLU A 80 -4.22 -18.23 -39.24
CA GLU A 80 -4.29 -16.84 -38.80
C GLU A 80 -5.61 -16.60 -38.04
N CYS A 81 -5.54 -16.58 -36.71
CA CYS A 81 -6.66 -16.27 -35.85
C CYS A 81 -6.97 -14.77 -35.91
N LYS A 82 -7.49 -14.32 -37.04
CA LYS A 82 -7.94 -12.95 -37.29
C LYS A 82 -8.96 -12.57 -36.21
N LEU A 83 -8.50 -11.77 -35.25
CA LEU A 83 -9.31 -11.30 -34.13
C LEU A 83 -10.52 -10.57 -34.70
N LYS A 84 -11.73 -10.98 -34.26
CA LYS A 84 -12.98 -10.34 -34.68
C LYS A 84 -12.90 -8.84 -34.38
N PRO A 85 -13.39 -7.93 -35.27
CA PRO A 85 -13.20 -6.48 -35.20
C PRO A 85 -13.98 -5.77 -34.06
N HIS A 86 -14.30 -6.51 -33.00
CA HIS A 86 -14.96 -6.03 -31.79
C HIS A 86 -14.36 -6.62 -30.49
N ARG A 87 -13.23 -7.32 -30.57
CA ARG A 87 -12.38 -7.56 -29.39
C ARG A 87 -11.44 -6.35 -29.25
N ARG A 88 -11.39 -5.79 -28.04
CA ARG A 88 -10.47 -4.69 -27.68
C ARG A 88 -9.06 -5.06 -28.11
N LYS A 89 -8.30 -4.10 -28.66
CA LYS A 89 -6.85 -4.25 -28.75
C LYS A 89 -6.34 -4.51 -27.33
N ILE A 90 -5.59 -5.57 -27.12
CA ILE A 90 -4.80 -5.71 -25.90
C ILE A 90 -3.65 -4.72 -26.09
N HIS A 91 -3.69 -3.60 -25.39
CA HIS A 91 -2.56 -2.69 -25.33
C HIS A 91 -1.47 -3.42 -24.58
N LEU A 92 -0.45 -3.89 -25.30
CA LEU A 92 0.65 -4.68 -24.74
C LEU A 92 1.71 -3.75 -24.11
N THR A 93 1.25 -2.79 -23.31
CA THR A 93 2.05 -1.81 -22.56
C THR A 93 2.67 -2.39 -21.28
N GLY A 94 2.53 -3.70 -21.06
CA GLY A 94 3.11 -4.41 -19.92
C GLY A 94 4.63 -4.22 -19.84
N ALA A 95 5.12 -3.93 -18.64
CA ALA A 95 6.50 -3.55 -18.30
C ALA A 95 7.03 -2.26 -18.97
N ALA A 96 6.89 -2.09 -20.28
CA ALA A 96 7.50 -0.99 -21.04
C ALA A 96 6.90 0.41 -20.78
N ALA A 97 5.72 0.49 -20.14
CA ALA A 97 5.10 1.76 -19.72
C ALA A 97 5.28 2.07 -18.22
N ALA A 98 6.16 1.35 -17.51
CA ALA A 98 6.45 1.66 -16.12
C ALA A 98 7.04 3.06 -15.96
N VAL A 99 6.47 3.85 -15.04
CA VAL A 99 7.06 5.10 -14.55
C VAL A 99 8.50 4.81 -14.10
N PRO A 100 9.50 5.65 -14.38
CA PRO A 100 10.85 5.44 -13.84
C PRO A 100 10.81 5.39 -12.30
N PRO A 101 11.70 4.61 -11.65
CA PRO A 101 11.79 4.58 -10.19
C PRO A 101 12.11 5.98 -9.65
N CYS A 102 11.70 6.24 -8.40
CA CYS A 102 12.00 7.52 -7.76
C CYS A 102 13.52 7.63 -7.55
N PRO A 103 14.15 8.79 -7.80
CA PRO A 103 15.59 8.93 -7.61
C PRO A 103 15.96 8.72 -6.14
N THR A 104 17.11 8.07 -5.89
CA THR A 104 17.57 7.71 -4.55
C THR A 104 17.58 8.89 -3.58
N GLU A 105 17.91 10.09 -4.05
CA GLU A 105 17.89 11.34 -3.27
C GLU A 105 16.50 11.77 -2.77
N GLU A 106 15.41 11.42 -3.47
CA GLU A 106 14.05 11.66 -2.98
C GLU A 106 13.55 10.51 -2.07
N CYS A 107 14.25 9.38 -1.99
CA CYS A 107 13.85 8.20 -1.22
C CYS A 107 14.62 8.04 0.10
N ILE A 108 15.94 8.18 0.05
CA ILE A 108 16.88 7.98 1.17
C ILE A 108 17.52 9.32 1.53
N GLY A 109 17.38 9.75 2.77
CA GLY A 109 17.96 10.99 3.27
C GLY A 109 17.46 11.35 4.66
N ASN A 110 17.92 12.48 5.19
CA ASN A 110 17.39 13.02 6.44
C ASN A 110 15.96 13.54 6.23
N ILE A 111 15.05 13.24 7.16
CA ILE A 111 13.67 13.74 7.13
C ILE A 111 13.69 15.29 7.13
N PRO A 112 12.99 15.96 6.19
CA PRO A 112 12.89 17.42 6.16
C PRO A 112 12.17 17.94 7.41
N HIS A 113 12.74 18.95 8.06
CA HIS A 113 12.17 19.63 9.22
C HIS A 113 11.51 20.95 8.79
N VAL A 114 10.21 21.07 9.06
CA VAL A 114 9.42 22.29 8.86
C VAL A 114 9.42 23.08 10.17
N GLY A 115 10.03 24.26 10.21
CA GLY A 115 10.12 25.06 11.45
C GLY A 115 8.79 25.61 11.97
N SER A 116 7.79 25.78 11.09
CA SER A 116 6.43 26.19 11.43
C SER A 116 5.50 25.97 10.24
N SER A 117 4.30 25.42 10.44
CA SER A 117 3.26 25.41 9.40
C SER A 117 2.45 26.72 9.38
N LYS A 118 1.95 27.11 8.21
CA LYS A 118 0.95 28.18 8.05
C LYS A 118 -0.47 27.72 8.41
N VAL A 119 -0.70 26.41 8.48
CA VAL A 119 -1.99 25.82 8.86
C VAL A 119 -2.10 25.75 10.39
N THR A 120 -3.26 26.09 10.94
CA THR A 120 -3.55 25.91 12.37
C THR A 120 -3.76 24.43 12.69
N LEU A 121 -2.69 23.76 13.14
CA LEU A 121 -2.71 22.37 13.58
C LEU A 121 -3.38 22.24 14.96
N GLY A 122 -3.96 21.07 15.26
CA GLY A 122 -4.74 20.85 16.48
C GLY A 122 -5.07 19.37 16.72
N ASP A 123 -6.28 19.08 17.19
CA ASP A 123 -6.82 17.71 17.20
C ASP A 123 -7.01 17.20 15.77
N GLY A 124 -6.74 15.92 15.54
CA GLY A 124 -7.02 15.23 14.27
C GLY A 124 -6.03 14.12 13.93
N ALA A 125 -5.93 13.82 12.63
CA ALA A 125 -5.07 12.76 12.10
C ALA A 125 -3.96 13.35 11.22
N TYR A 126 -2.73 12.88 11.40
CA TYR A 126 -1.54 13.37 10.71
C TYR A 126 -0.89 12.24 9.89
N LEU A 127 -0.51 12.51 8.65
CA LEU A 127 0.30 11.60 7.85
C LEU A 127 1.78 11.96 8.04
N VAL A 128 2.53 11.06 8.66
CA VAL A 128 3.91 11.29 9.08
C VAL A 128 4.84 10.25 8.45
N TYR A 129 5.92 10.73 7.81
CA TYR A 129 7.03 9.89 7.36
C TYR A 129 8.07 9.73 8.47
N SER A 130 8.53 8.50 8.69
CA SER A 130 9.61 8.12 9.60
C SER A 130 10.64 7.28 8.85
N LEU A 131 11.91 7.32 9.25
CA LEU A 131 12.95 6.40 8.73
C LEU A 131 12.86 5.00 9.36
N GLU A 132 12.07 4.85 10.43
CA GLU A 132 11.80 3.55 11.05
C GLU A 132 11.22 2.56 10.05
N ASN A 133 11.66 1.29 10.15
CA ASN A 133 11.26 0.20 9.26
C ASN A 133 11.57 0.45 7.77
N GLY A 134 12.73 1.05 7.47
CA GLY A 134 13.22 1.27 6.10
C GLY A 134 12.39 2.30 5.34
N GLY A 135 12.05 3.40 6.01
CA GLY A 135 11.03 4.35 5.56
C GLY A 135 9.62 3.82 5.82
N SER A 136 8.84 4.52 6.63
CA SER A 136 7.45 4.20 6.92
C SER A 136 6.54 5.42 6.85
N LEU A 137 5.31 5.22 6.38
CA LEU A 137 4.22 6.19 6.49
C LEU A 137 3.28 5.73 7.60
N ASN A 138 3.14 6.59 8.60
CA ASN A 138 2.31 6.37 9.77
C ASN A 138 1.18 7.40 9.80
N ILE A 139 -0.03 6.96 10.13
CA ILE A 139 -1.17 7.83 10.43
C ILE A 139 -1.20 7.98 11.95
N VAL A 140 -0.96 9.19 12.44
CA VAL A 140 -0.89 9.51 13.88
C VAL A 140 -2.13 10.29 14.27
N PHE A 141 -2.95 9.73 15.17
CA PHE A 141 -4.11 10.40 15.74
C PHE A 141 -3.71 11.11 17.03
N SER A 142 -3.85 12.44 17.09
CA SER A 142 -3.42 13.25 18.24
C SER A 142 -4.44 14.33 18.56
N ARG A 143 -4.73 14.52 19.86
CA ARG A 143 -5.62 15.57 20.37
C ARG A 143 -4.94 16.95 20.49
N THR A 144 -3.65 17.03 20.17
CA THR A 144 -2.85 18.26 20.16
C THR A 144 -1.99 18.33 18.91
N ALA A 145 -1.60 19.53 18.49
CA ALA A 145 -0.61 19.71 17.43
C ALA A 145 0.71 18.97 17.78
N PRO A 146 1.36 18.30 16.80
CA PRO A 146 2.68 17.70 17.00
C PRO A 146 3.72 18.73 17.45
N THR A 147 4.63 18.32 18.34
CA THR A 147 5.70 19.17 18.89
C THR A 147 6.89 19.35 17.93
N ASP A 148 7.06 18.43 16.99
CA ASP A 148 7.97 18.55 15.84
C ASP A 148 7.18 18.25 14.56
N LEU A 149 7.51 18.95 13.47
CA LEU A 149 6.88 18.81 12.16
C LEU A 149 7.78 18.09 11.13
N ARG A 150 8.87 17.45 11.58
CA ARG A 150 9.66 16.51 10.77
C ARG A 150 8.77 15.45 10.14
N GLY A 151 8.80 15.40 8.81
CA GLY A 151 8.11 14.36 8.03
C GLY A 151 6.59 14.43 8.06
N VAL A 152 5.97 15.46 8.64
CA VAL A 152 4.52 15.61 8.66
C VAL A 152 4.06 16.16 7.30
N LEU A 153 3.47 15.29 6.49
CA LEU A 153 3.14 15.57 5.09
C LEU A 153 1.75 16.17 4.93
N ALA A 154 0.78 15.67 5.70
CA ALA A 154 -0.61 16.10 5.62
C ALA A 154 -1.34 15.99 6.96
N TYR A 155 -2.43 16.75 7.10
CA TYR A 155 -3.26 16.82 8.30
C TYR A 155 -4.74 16.74 7.90
N ILE A 156 -5.52 15.96 8.64
CA ILE A 156 -6.99 15.94 8.58
C ILE A 156 -7.50 16.58 9.86
N LYS A 157 -8.15 17.73 9.69
CA LYS A 157 -8.90 18.41 10.73
C LYS A 157 -10.32 17.84 10.75
N PRO A 158 -10.73 17.11 11.80
CA PRO A 158 -12.06 16.50 11.86
C PRO A 158 -13.16 17.57 11.97
N GLY A 159 -14.27 17.39 11.23
CA GLY A 159 -15.52 18.12 11.47
C GLY A 159 -16.34 17.53 12.62
N THR A 160 -16.15 16.23 12.89
CA THR A 160 -16.66 15.49 14.05
C THR A 160 -15.55 14.65 14.67
N GLU A 161 -15.40 14.64 16.01
CA GLU A 161 -14.31 13.95 16.72
C GLU A 161 -14.11 12.49 16.26
N PHE A 162 -12.85 12.06 16.12
CA PHE A 162 -12.54 10.66 15.87
C PHE A 162 -12.95 9.78 17.07
N SER A 163 -13.30 8.52 16.83
CA SER A 163 -13.59 7.59 17.92
C SER A 163 -12.41 7.52 18.91
N PRO A 164 -12.62 7.60 20.24
CA PRO A 164 -11.55 7.54 21.24
C PRO A 164 -10.59 6.35 21.07
N TYR A 165 -11.09 5.25 20.50
CA TYR A 165 -10.28 4.08 20.14
C TYR A 165 -9.07 4.44 19.27
N TYR A 166 -9.20 5.35 18.30
CA TYR A 166 -8.09 5.74 17.40
C TYR A 166 -6.92 6.42 18.12
N TYR A 167 -7.15 7.04 19.28
CA TYR A 167 -6.09 7.68 20.07
C TYR A 167 -5.49 6.72 21.12
N THR A 168 -6.20 5.63 21.47
CA THR A 168 -5.71 4.64 22.45
C THR A 168 -5.10 3.40 21.80
N ASP A 169 -5.52 3.05 20.59
CA ASP A 169 -4.99 1.93 19.84
C ASP A 169 -3.59 2.26 19.33
N HIS A 170 -2.60 1.44 19.70
CA HIS A 170 -1.18 1.65 19.35
C HIS A 170 -0.67 3.07 19.68
N ASP A 171 -1.14 3.67 20.79
CA ASP A 171 -0.82 5.04 21.23
C ASP A 171 -1.15 6.13 20.19
N GLY A 172 -2.12 5.86 19.32
CA GLY A 172 -2.49 6.73 18.20
C GLY A 172 -1.68 6.50 16.92
N HIS A 173 -0.65 5.64 16.94
CA HIS A 173 0.24 5.40 15.81
C HIS A 173 -0.20 4.19 14.97
N LYS A 174 -0.76 4.46 13.78
CA LYS A 174 -1.20 3.43 12.83
C LYS A 174 -0.31 3.39 11.59
N ALA A 175 0.53 2.36 11.47
CA ALA A 175 1.32 2.12 10.26
C ALA A 175 0.43 1.94 9.02
N ALA A 176 0.70 2.70 7.95
CA ALA A 176 0.01 2.63 6.66
C ALA A 176 0.87 1.99 5.57
N ALA A 177 2.20 2.15 5.64
CA ALA A 177 3.21 1.47 4.83
C ALA A 177 4.58 1.44 5.53
N THR A 178 5.43 0.47 5.18
CA THR A 178 6.82 0.29 5.65
C THR A 178 7.72 -0.16 4.48
N ASN A 179 9.04 -0.17 4.67
CA ASN A 179 10.04 -0.48 3.64
C ASN A 179 9.93 0.43 2.40
N LEU A 180 9.53 1.69 2.60
CA LEU A 180 9.30 2.64 1.52
C LEU A 180 10.59 3.02 0.79
N GLU A 181 11.74 3.07 1.47
CA GLU A 181 13.04 3.40 0.88
C GLU A 181 13.40 2.45 -0.27
N SER A 182 13.17 1.15 -0.09
CA SER A 182 13.39 0.15 -1.14
C SER A 182 12.20 0.03 -2.10
N ALA A 183 10.96 0.07 -1.59
CA ALA A 183 9.76 -0.04 -2.42
C ALA A 183 9.67 1.06 -3.49
N LEU A 184 10.01 2.32 -3.14
CA LEU A 184 9.96 3.48 -4.04
C LEU A 184 11.05 3.48 -5.13
N GLN A 185 12.19 2.82 -4.85
CA GLN A 185 13.30 2.63 -5.78
C GLN A 185 13.16 1.37 -6.65
N SER A 186 12.23 0.48 -6.34
CA SER A 186 11.95 -0.70 -7.18
C SER A 186 11.58 -0.29 -8.61
N GLU A 187 12.12 -1.00 -9.60
CA GLU A 187 11.76 -0.85 -11.01
C GLU A 187 10.27 -1.17 -11.25
N TYR A 188 9.69 -2.08 -10.44
CA TYR A 188 8.31 -2.53 -10.58
C TYR A 188 7.31 -1.51 -9.99
N ALA A 189 6.37 -1.07 -10.81
CA ALA A 189 5.32 -0.14 -10.40
C ALA A 189 4.38 -0.70 -9.30
N SER A 190 4.26 -2.03 -9.19
CA SER A 190 3.52 -2.73 -8.13
C SER A 190 4.01 -2.37 -6.73
N ASP A 191 5.33 -2.27 -6.56
CA ASP A 191 5.95 -2.21 -5.24
C ASP A 191 5.83 -0.77 -4.72
N ARG A 192 6.06 0.19 -5.63
CA ARG A 192 5.82 1.62 -5.42
C ARG A 192 4.37 1.94 -5.06
N LYS A 193 3.39 1.10 -5.45
CA LYS A 193 1.97 1.32 -5.15
C LYS A 193 1.66 1.38 -3.66
N VAL A 194 2.42 0.66 -2.82
CA VAL A 194 2.25 0.64 -1.36
C VAL A 194 2.32 2.05 -0.74
N PHE A 195 3.10 2.97 -1.32
CA PHE A 195 3.17 4.38 -0.93
C PHE A 195 1.89 5.16 -1.27
N TYR A 196 1.40 5.06 -2.50
CA TYR A 196 0.17 5.74 -2.93
C TYR A 196 -1.07 5.17 -2.25
N ASP A 197 -1.10 3.87 -1.98
CA ASP A 197 -2.12 3.22 -1.15
C ASP A 197 -2.10 3.72 0.30
N ALA A 198 -0.93 4.07 0.87
CA ALA A 198 -0.86 4.68 2.20
C ALA A 198 -1.47 6.08 2.24
N TRP A 199 -1.23 6.90 1.21
CA TRP A 199 -1.94 8.16 1.00
C TRP A 199 -3.45 7.95 0.83
N SER A 200 -3.88 6.94 0.06
CA SER A 200 -5.31 6.61 -0.12
C SER A 200 -5.98 6.20 1.21
N LYS A 201 -5.32 5.35 2.01
CA LYS A 201 -5.76 4.97 3.36
C LYS A 201 -5.93 6.19 4.28
N PHE A 202 -5.06 7.19 4.17
CA PHE A 202 -5.14 8.42 4.96
C PHE A 202 -6.29 9.32 4.48
N LEU A 203 -6.35 9.66 3.20
CA LEU A 203 -7.39 10.54 2.64
C LEU A 203 -8.81 9.98 2.86
N LYS A 204 -8.96 8.64 2.84
CA LYS A 204 -10.22 7.95 3.13
C LYS A 204 -10.76 8.17 4.55
N LEU A 205 -9.95 8.68 5.49
CA LEU A 205 -10.39 9.03 6.84
C LEU A 205 -11.16 10.35 6.90
N ALA A 206 -11.02 11.25 5.92
CA ALA A 206 -11.65 12.57 5.99
C ALA A 206 -13.18 12.56 5.74
N PRO A 207 -13.73 11.94 4.67
CA PRO A 207 -15.16 12.00 4.37
C PRO A 207 -16.10 11.52 5.50
N PRO A 208 -15.83 10.38 6.20
CA PRO A 208 -16.75 9.89 7.25
C PRO A 208 -16.87 10.80 8.48
N TYR A 209 -15.95 11.75 8.66
CA TYR A 209 -15.90 12.67 9.80
C TYR A 209 -16.08 14.15 9.38
N ASN A 210 -16.58 14.39 8.15
CA ASN A 210 -16.68 15.70 7.51
C ASN A 210 -15.39 16.53 7.64
N GLY A 211 -14.24 15.86 7.49
CA GLY A 211 -12.92 16.43 7.76
C GLY A 211 -12.34 17.23 6.60
N GLU A 212 -11.67 18.33 6.93
CA GLU A 212 -10.88 19.12 5.98
C GLU A 212 -9.46 18.52 5.89
N VAL A 213 -9.03 18.18 4.68
CA VAL A 213 -7.65 17.76 4.40
C VAL A 213 -6.78 18.98 4.13
N TYR A 214 -5.59 19.02 4.70
CA TYR A 214 -4.54 19.99 4.42
C TYR A 214 -3.26 19.25 4.00
N LEU A 215 -2.76 19.54 2.80
CA LEU A 215 -1.41 19.14 2.39
C LEU A 215 -0.42 20.15 2.98
N LEU A 216 0.43 19.71 3.91
CA LEU A 216 1.35 20.58 4.66
C LEU A 216 2.65 20.85 3.90
N GLU A 217 3.49 21.74 4.42
CA GLU A 217 4.77 22.11 3.83
C GLU A 217 5.67 20.88 3.57
N GLY A 218 5.61 19.87 4.45
CA GLY A 218 6.39 18.63 4.33
C GLY A 218 6.07 17.80 3.07
N ALA A 219 4.84 17.84 2.54
CA ALA A 219 4.50 17.15 1.30
C ALA A 219 5.13 17.77 0.04
N GLY A 220 5.64 19.00 0.15
CA GLY A 220 6.42 19.67 -0.90
C GLY A 220 7.92 19.38 -0.86
N MET A 221 8.38 18.54 0.08
CA MET A 221 9.78 18.23 0.35
C MET A 221 10.04 16.73 0.24
N SER A 222 11.30 16.34 0.06
CA SER A 222 11.74 14.94 0.00
C SER A 222 12.95 14.72 0.92
N PRO A 223 13.16 13.51 1.49
CA PRO A 223 12.28 12.35 1.44
C PRO A 223 11.02 12.49 2.31
N PRO A 224 9.91 11.80 1.99
CA PRO A 224 9.73 10.85 0.88
C PRO A 224 9.43 11.56 -0.45
N PRO A 225 9.35 10.85 -1.59
CA PRO A 225 9.09 11.46 -2.89
C PRO A 225 7.75 12.18 -2.95
N ARG A 226 7.73 13.33 -3.62
CA ARG A 226 6.58 14.25 -3.61
C ARG A 226 5.40 13.68 -4.40
N VAL A 227 4.20 13.81 -3.82
CA VAL A 227 2.94 13.42 -4.48
C VAL A 227 2.20 14.63 -5.04
N GLN A 228 1.35 14.38 -6.04
CA GLN A 228 0.24 15.25 -6.38
C GLN A 228 -1.06 14.51 -6.05
N VAL A 229 -2.02 15.24 -5.46
CA VAL A 229 -3.38 14.75 -5.23
C VAL A 229 -4.30 15.43 -6.23
N LEU A 230 -4.96 14.64 -7.08
CA LEU A 230 -5.85 15.10 -8.14
C LEU A 230 -7.29 14.90 -7.69
N LEU A 231 -8.13 15.91 -7.89
CA LEU A 231 -9.50 15.96 -7.40
C LEU A 231 -10.46 16.02 -8.60
N TYR A 232 -11.31 15.00 -8.76
CA TYR A 232 -12.25 14.88 -9.87
C TYR A 232 -13.67 15.29 -9.44
N LYS A 233 -14.28 16.23 -10.18
CA LYS A 233 -15.68 16.64 -10.03
C LYS A 233 -16.29 16.90 -11.40
N GLU A 234 -17.32 16.13 -11.77
CA GLU A 234 -18.21 16.44 -12.92
C GLU A 234 -17.49 16.70 -14.26
N GLY A 235 -16.36 16.03 -14.52
CA GLY A 235 -15.54 16.22 -15.74
C GLY A 235 -14.50 17.33 -15.64
N ALA A 236 -14.37 18.00 -14.50
CA ALA A 236 -13.22 18.83 -14.13
C ALA A 236 -12.23 18.01 -13.28
N ILE A 237 -10.94 18.23 -13.52
CA ILE A 237 -9.83 17.67 -12.75
C ILE A 237 -8.98 18.84 -12.27
N THR A 238 -8.79 18.96 -10.95
CA THR A 238 -7.98 20.01 -10.31
C THR A 238 -6.92 19.40 -9.42
N CYS A 239 -5.71 19.93 -9.43
CA CYS A 239 -4.70 19.54 -8.45
C CYS A 239 -4.99 20.18 -7.08
N ALA A 240 -4.79 19.42 -6.01
CA ALA A 240 -4.91 19.87 -4.63
C ALA A 240 -3.83 20.93 -4.31
N GLU A 241 -4.25 22.09 -3.81
CA GLU A 241 -3.32 23.15 -3.42
C GLU A 241 -2.76 22.90 -2.01
N SER A 242 -1.44 23.03 -1.86
CA SER A 242 -0.78 23.00 -0.55
C SER A 242 -1.28 24.12 0.36
N LEU A 243 -1.37 23.82 1.66
CA LEU A 243 -1.73 24.75 2.74
C LEU A 243 -3.16 25.33 2.67
N LYS A 244 -4.02 24.80 1.80
CA LYS A 244 -5.46 25.09 1.75
C LYS A 244 -6.29 23.95 2.34
N ALA A 245 -7.47 24.29 2.83
CA ALA A 245 -8.47 23.31 3.24
C ALA A 245 -9.10 22.64 2.02
N ILE A 246 -9.17 21.32 2.02
CA ILE A 246 -9.75 20.51 0.94
C ILE A 246 -10.80 19.58 1.57
N ASP A 247 -12.08 19.94 1.38
CA ASP A 247 -13.20 19.06 1.71
C ASP A 247 -13.40 18.05 0.56
N LEU A 248 -13.01 16.80 0.81
CA LEU A 248 -13.09 15.72 -0.17
C LEU A 248 -14.53 15.34 -0.55
N THR A 249 -15.54 15.66 0.27
CA THR A 249 -16.94 15.31 -0.03
C THR A 249 -17.50 16.05 -1.25
N ASN A 250 -16.82 17.11 -1.69
CA ASN A 250 -17.15 17.86 -2.91
C ASN A 250 -16.74 17.16 -4.21
N TYR A 251 -15.98 16.06 -4.14
CA TYR A 251 -15.36 15.38 -5.28
C TYR A 251 -15.80 13.92 -5.33
N THR A 252 -15.90 13.33 -6.52
CA THR A 252 -16.38 11.94 -6.67
C THR A 252 -15.26 10.91 -6.72
N VAL A 253 -14.06 11.34 -7.13
CA VAL A 253 -12.84 10.51 -7.14
C VAL A 253 -11.66 11.40 -6.80
N VAL A 254 -10.75 10.87 -5.98
CA VAL A 254 -9.44 11.44 -5.68
C VAL A 254 -8.38 10.51 -6.27
N GLY A 255 -7.47 11.06 -7.07
CA GLY A 255 -6.31 10.35 -7.61
C GLY A 255 -5.03 10.77 -6.87
N ILE A 256 -4.08 9.87 -6.71
CA ILE A 256 -2.79 10.15 -6.08
C ILE A 256 -1.71 9.63 -7.03
N LEU A 257 -0.83 10.52 -7.47
CA LEU A 257 0.26 10.24 -8.41
C LEU A 257 1.58 10.83 -7.91
N HIS A 258 2.70 10.37 -8.47
CA HIS A 258 3.99 11.05 -8.28
C HIS A 258 3.96 12.48 -8.85
N HIS A 259 4.64 13.43 -8.22
CA HIS A 259 4.65 14.84 -8.64
C HIS A 259 5.25 15.07 -10.03
N SER A 260 6.16 14.20 -10.50
CA SER A 260 6.76 14.33 -11.84
C SER A 260 5.86 13.85 -12.99
N LEU A 261 4.71 13.22 -12.70
CA LEU A 261 3.77 12.76 -13.71
C LEU A 261 2.85 13.90 -14.18
N ASP A 262 2.36 13.79 -15.40
CA ASP A 262 1.33 14.68 -15.93
C ASP A 262 0.13 13.85 -16.36
N TYR A 263 -0.97 13.97 -15.61
CA TYR A 263 -2.21 13.23 -15.88
C TYR A 263 -2.69 13.42 -17.32
N TYR A 264 -2.62 14.65 -17.86
CA TYR A 264 -3.16 14.94 -19.19
C TYR A 264 -2.35 14.24 -20.29
N LYS A 265 -1.04 14.04 -20.08
CA LYS A 265 -0.17 13.24 -20.95
C LYS A 265 -0.38 11.72 -20.78
N LEU A 266 -0.80 11.26 -19.60
CA LEU A 266 -1.06 9.83 -19.32
C LEU A 266 -2.45 9.36 -19.76
N ALA A 267 -3.41 10.28 -19.89
CA ALA A 267 -4.81 10.00 -20.16
C ALA A 267 -5.30 10.49 -21.54
N ASP A 268 -4.40 10.91 -22.44
CA ASP A 268 -4.72 11.52 -23.75
C ASP A 268 -5.78 12.63 -23.64
N ASP A 269 -5.57 13.59 -22.73
CA ASP A 269 -6.50 14.69 -22.37
C ASP A 269 -7.90 14.25 -21.89
N SER A 270 -8.12 12.95 -21.61
CA SER A 270 -9.42 12.42 -21.20
C SER A 270 -9.90 12.98 -19.86
N LYS A 271 -11.18 13.35 -19.81
CA LYS A 271 -11.87 13.85 -18.61
C LYS A 271 -13.01 12.92 -18.17
N ASP A 272 -13.09 11.73 -18.75
CA ASP A 272 -14.03 10.70 -18.29
C ASP A 272 -13.60 10.16 -16.92
N ARG A 273 -14.59 9.83 -16.07
CA ARG A 273 -14.36 9.34 -14.72
C ARG A 273 -13.73 7.95 -14.70
N MET A 274 -14.09 7.07 -15.64
CA MET A 274 -13.50 5.73 -15.71
C MET A 274 -12.05 5.80 -16.19
N ALA A 275 -11.77 6.65 -17.19
CA ALA A 275 -10.39 6.95 -17.61
C ALA A 275 -9.56 7.52 -16.45
N PHE A 276 -10.04 8.57 -15.77
CA PHE A 276 -9.37 9.14 -14.59
C PHE A 276 -9.06 8.10 -13.51
N THR A 277 -10.04 7.29 -13.14
CA THR A 277 -9.88 6.25 -12.12
C THR A 277 -8.85 5.20 -12.57
N GLN A 278 -8.92 4.74 -13.83
CA GLN A 278 -7.99 3.73 -14.35
C GLN A 278 -6.54 4.27 -14.41
N THR A 279 -6.32 5.46 -14.96
CA THR A 279 -4.98 6.08 -15.04
C THR A 279 -4.38 6.28 -13.63
N CYS A 280 -5.18 6.70 -12.65
CA CYS A 280 -4.71 6.83 -11.27
C CYS A 280 -4.42 5.48 -10.61
N GLU A 281 -5.23 4.43 -10.88
CA GLU A 281 -4.97 3.07 -10.40
C GLU A 281 -3.74 2.40 -11.04
N GLU A 282 -3.42 2.74 -12.29
CA GLU A 282 -2.30 2.18 -13.07
C GLU A 282 -0.95 2.82 -12.69
N PHE A 283 -0.93 4.13 -12.40
CA PHE A 283 0.30 4.89 -12.12
C PHE A 283 0.46 5.36 -10.66
N GLY A 284 -0.49 5.01 -9.79
CA GLY A 284 -0.47 5.37 -8.36
C GLY A 284 -1.63 4.69 -7.61
N ALA A 285 -2.51 5.49 -7.00
CA ALA A 285 -3.75 4.99 -6.40
C ALA A 285 -4.94 5.92 -6.69
N ALA A 286 -6.16 5.38 -6.66
CA ALA A 286 -7.39 6.14 -6.64
C ALA A 286 -8.20 5.89 -5.35
N LEU A 287 -9.13 6.79 -5.09
CA LEU A 287 -10.10 6.73 -3.99
C LEU A 287 -11.43 7.27 -4.51
N VAL A 288 -12.43 6.40 -4.65
CA VAL A 288 -13.83 6.83 -4.85
C VAL A 288 -14.39 7.27 -3.49
N ILE A 289 -15.06 8.42 -3.48
CA ILE A 289 -15.70 9.04 -2.31
C ILE A 289 -17.19 8.65 -2.28
#